data_AF-A0A0A7EM91-F1
#
_entry.id   AF-A0A0A7EM91-F1
#
_cell.length_a   1.000
_cell.length_b   1.000
_cell.length_c   1.000
_cell.angle_alpha   90.00
_cell.angle_beta   90.00
_cell.angle_gamma   90.00
#
_symmetry.space_group_name_H-M   'P 1'
#
loop_
_entity.id
_entity.type
_entity.pdbx_description
1 polymer ?
#
loop_
_entity_poly.entity_id
_entity_poly.type
_entity_poly.pdbx_seq_one_letter_code
_entity_poly.pdbx_strand_id
1 'polypeptide(L)' 'MLERRVKQPKFNEHQSQLTPLQKVAVMDLFSYGYDLAFVRAEHAEKLAVLMLDGNIAIVHEDGEVESANNLPVR' A
#
# COMPACT_ATOMS: atom_id res chain seq x y z
N MET A 1 0.80 6.43 -34.57
CA MET A 1 0.42 5.69 -33.34
C MET A 1 1.59 5.79 -32.39
N LEU A 2 1.48 6.58 -31.33
CA LEU A 2 2.55 6.71 -30.34
C LEU A 2 2.06 6.17 -29.00
N GLU A 3 2.62 5.02 -28.64
CA GLU A 3 2.52 4.42 -27.33
C GLU A 3 3.17 5.35 -26.31
N ARG A 4 2.35 6.08 -25.57
CA ARG A 4 2.68 6.55 -24.24
C ARG A 4 1.50 6.22 -23.35
N ARG A 5 1.24 4.92 -23.18
CA ARG A 5 0.46 4.48 -22.02
C ARG A 5 1.30 4.84 -20.81
N VAL A 6 1.07 6.04 -20.30
CA VAL A 6 1.30 6.37 -18.90
C VAL A 6 0.70 5.19 -18.15
N LYS A 7 1.58 4.30 -17.66
CA LYS A 7 1.19 3.19 -16.79
C LYS A 7 0.63 3.87 -15.56
N GLN A 8 -0.67 4.18 -15.60
CA GLN A 8 -1.44 4.46 -14.39
C GLN A 8 -1.09 3.31 -13.46
N PRO A 9 -0.53 3.61 -12.29
CA PRO A 9 0.06 2.58 -11.45
C PRO A 9 -1.02 1.54 -11.20
N LYS A 10 -0.74 0.30 -11.65
CA LYS A 10 -0.82 -0.99 -10.94
C LYS A 10 -1.67 -1.14 -9.67
N PHE A 11 -2.58 -0.22 -9.37
CA PHE A 11 -3.47 -0.22 -8.21
C PHE A 11 -4.32 -1.48 -8.25
N ASN A 12 -4.84 -1.84 -9.42
CA ASN A 12 -5.76 -2.95 -9.58
C ASN A 12 -5.09 -4.35 -9.49
N GLU A 13 -3.85 -4.51 -9.97
CA GLU A 13 -3.17 -5.82 -10.00
C GLU A 13 -2.65 -6.24 -8.62
N HIS A 14 -2.19 -5.27 -7.82
CA HIS A 14 -1.63 -5.55 -6.51
C HIS A 14 -2.73 -5.64 -5.43
N GLN A 15 -3.85 -4.93 -5.58
CA GLN A 15 -4.98 -5.05 -4.65
C GLN A 15 -5.58 -6.45 -4.62
N SER A 16 -5.54 -7.19 -5.74
CA SER A 16 -6.02 -8.58 -5.78
C SER A 16 -5.22 -9.50 -4.84
N GLN A 17 -3.97 -9.15 -4.56
CA GLN A 17 -3.08 -9.92 -3.69
C GLN A 17 -3.27 -9.58 -2.22
N LEU A 18 -3.87 -8.44 -1.88
CA LEU A 18 -4.09 -7.98 -0.51
C LEU A 18 -5.23 -8.71 0.19
N THR A 19 -5.10 -8.92 1.50
CA THR A 19 -6.19 -9.39 2.36
C THR A 19 -7.28 -8.32 2.50
N PRO A 20 -8.51 -8.68 2.91
CA PRO A 20 -9.56 -7.69 3.19
C PRO A 20 -9.13 -6.63 4.19
N LEU A 21 -8.40 -7.03 5.25
CA LEU A 21 -7.88 -6.13 6.28
C LEU A 21 -6.82 -5.17 5.71
N GLN A 22 -5.87 -5.69 4.92
CA GLN A 22 -4.93 -4.83 4.20
C GLN A 22 -5.60 -3.83 3.28
N LYS A 23 -6.66 -4.24 2.56
CA LYS A 23 -7.37 -3.33 1.65
C LYS A 23 -7.95 -2.14 2.41
N VAL A 24 -8.57 -2.39 3.57
CA VAL A 24 -9.13 -1.31 4.40
C VAL A 24 -8.04 -0.34 4.85
N ALA A 25 -6.93 -0.86 5.40
CA ALA A 25 -5.81 -0.03 5.84
C ALA A 25 -5.12 0.72 4.69
N VAL A 26 -4.92 0.06 3.53
CA VAL A 26 -4.39 0.68 2.31
C VAL A 26 -5.33 1.78 1.81
N MET A 27 -6.65 1.58 1.86
CA MET A 27 -7.60 2.62 1.46
C MET A 27 -7.58 3.83 2.39
N ASP A 28 -7.41 3.62 3.70
CA ASP A 28 -7.26 4.70 4.67
C ASP A 28 -6.01 5.53 4.37
N LEU A 29 -4.87 4.85 4.23
CA LEU A 29 -3.60 5.48 3.85
C LEU A 29 -3.66 6.17 2.48
N PHE A 30 -4.35 5.57 1.51
CA PHE A 30 -4.57 6.16 0.20
C PHE A 30 -5.39 7.46 0.29
N SER A 31 -6.40 7.50 1.17
CA SER A 31 -7.14 8.74 1.44
C SER A 31 -6.30 9.80 2.15
N TYR A 32 -5.30 9.39 2.93
CA TYR A 32 -4.28 10.29 3.49
C TYR A 32 -3.28 10.80 2.44
N GLY A 33 -3.25 10.20 1.25
CA GLY A 33 -2.35 10.56 0.15
C GLY A 33 -1.15 9.64 0.00
N TYR A 34 -1.05 8.55 0.77
CA TYR A 34 -0.04 7.53 0.56
C TYR A 34 -0.29 6.79 -0.75
N ASP A 35 0.78 6.56 -1.51
CA ASP A 35 0.72 5.81 -2.75
C ASP A 35 1.26 4.39 -2.54
N LEU A 36 0.57 3.38 -3.09
CA LEU A 36 0.99 1.99 -2.94
C LEU A 36 2.23 1.74 -3.79
N ALA A 37 3.38 1.59 -3.13
CA ALA A 37 4.65 1.38 -3.81
C ALA A 37 4.76 -0.04 -4.37
N PHE A 38 4.59 -1.05 -3.51
CA PHE A 38 4.61 -2.46 -3.90
C PHE A 38 4.02 -3.34 -2.79
N VAL A 39 3.67 -4.58 -3.15
CA VAL A 39 3.24 -5.59 -2.18
C VAL A 39 4.29 -6.69 -2.21
N ARG A 40 4.84 -7.03 -1.06
CA ARG A 40 5.73 -8.18 -0.87
C ARG A 40 4.92 -9.33 -0.25
N ALA A 41 5.05 -10.52 -0.80
CA ALA A 41 4.46 -11.73 -0.23
C ALA A 41 5.60 -12.74 -0.09
N GLU A 42 6.13 -12.88 1.12
CA GLU A 42 7.26 -13.76 1.42
C GLU A 42 6.90 -14.68 2.58
N HIS A 43 7.26 -15.96 2.49
CA HIS A 43 7.16 -16.92 3.60
C HIS A 43 5.81 -16.93 4.35
N ALA A 44 4.71 -16.86 3.60
CA ALA A 44 3.32 -16.81 4.09
C ALA A 44 2.84 -15.46 4.66
N GLU A 45 3.70 -14.46 4.77
CA GLU A 45 3.30 -13.12 5.20
C GLU A 45 3.13 -12.18 4.00
N LYS A 46 1.95 -11.55 3.91
CA LYS A 46 1.69 -10.50 2.91
C LYS A 46 1.85 -9.12 3.52
N LEU A 47 2.65 -8.28 2.87
CA LEU A 47 2.99 -6.95 3.34
C LEU A 47 2.83 -5.92 2.22
N ALA A 48 1.97 -4.94 2.42
CA ALA A 48 1.77 -3.83 1.49
C ALA A 48 2.65 -2.66 1.92
N VAL A 49 3.49 -2.17 1.04
CA VAL A 49 4.36 -1.02 1.32
C VAL A 49 3.83 0.19 0.56
N LEU A 50 3.57 1.27 1.29
CA LEU A 50 3.09 2.55 0.80
C LEU A 50 4.10 3.65 1.10
N MET A 51 4.15 4.65 0.24
CA MET A 51 5.05 5.78 0.37
C MET A 51 4.32 7.11 0.23
N LEU A 52 4.67 8.08 1.07
CA LEU A 52 4.19 9.45 1.04
C LEU A 52 5.35 10.42 1.29
N ASP A 53 5.80 11.13 0.26
CA ASP A 53 6.81 12.20 0.39
C ASP A 53 8.06 11.79 1.20
N GLY A 54 8.55 10.56 0.99
CA GLY A 54 9.71 10.00 1.73
C GLY A 54 9.37 9.27 3.02
N ASN A 55 8.11 9.29 3.47
CA ASN A 55 7.60 8.45 4.55
C ASN A 55 7.19 7.09 4.02
N ILE A 56 7.44 6.04 4.78
CA ILE A 56 7.08 4.67 4.44
C ILE A 56 6.07 4.14 5.46
N ALA A 57 4.98 3.58 4.96
CA ALA A 57 3.98 2.86 5.73
C ALA A 57 3.90 1.41 5.23
N ILE A 58 3.93 0.45 6.14
CA ILE A 58 3.88 -0.96 5.88
C ILE A 58 2.57 -1.47 6.46
N VAL A 59 1.78 -2.19 5.68
CA VAL A 59 0.52 -2.79 6.11
C VAL A 59 0.68 -4.29 6.12
N HIS A 60 0.57 -4.89 7.29
CA HIS A 60 0.62 -6.33 7.51
C HIS A 60 -0.68 -6.99 7.06
N GLU A 61 -0.66 -8.30 6.83
CA GLU A 61 -1.84 -9.04 6.35
C GLU A 61 -3.05 -8.99 7.28
N ASP A 62 -2.80 -8.78 8.58
CA ASP A 62 -3.82 -8.57 9.61
C ASP A 62 -4.42 -7.14 9.59
N GLY A 63 -3.89 -6.26 8.73
CA GLY A 63 -4.30 -4.85 8.65
C GLY A 63 -3.59 -3.94 9.63
N GLU A 64 -2.61 -4.45 10.38
CA GLU A 64 -1.73 -3.61 11.20
C GLU A 64 -0.88 -2.71 10.31
N VAL A 65 -0.86 -1.42 10.62
CA VAL A 65 -0.10 -0.41 9.87
C VAL A 65 1.13 -0.01 10.68
N GLU A 66 2.30 -0.45 10.24
CA GLU A 66 3.59 -0.03 10.75
C GLU A 66 4.11 1.12 9.87
N SER A 67 4.01 2.36 10.35
CA SER A 67 4.61 3.50 9.66
C SER A 67 5.78 4.03 10.48
N ALA A 68 6.91 4.30 9.82
CA ALA A 68 8.11 4.78 10.49
C ALA A 68 7.92 6.17 11.13
N ASN A 69 6.85 6.88 10.74
CA ASN A 69 6.41 8.06 11.44
C ASN A 69 5.38 7.61 12.48
N ASN A 70 5.81 7.51 13.74
CA ASN A 70 4.97 7.27 14.93
C ASN A 70 3.84 8.30 15.00
N LEU A 71 2.79 8.10 14.20
CA LEU A 71 1.61 8.96 14.09
C LEU A 71 0.62 8.47 15.14
N PRO A 72 0.47 9.13 16.28
CA PRO A 72 -0.67 8.88 17.14
C PRO A 72 -1.92 9.32 16.36
N VAL A 73 -2.67 8.35 15.87
CA VAL A 73 -4.07 8.54 15.46
C VAL A 73 -4.81 9.03 16.72
N ARG A 74 -5.39 10.23 16.66
CA ARG A 74 -6.12 10.88 17.76
C ARG A 74 -7.60 10.81 17.47
#